data_AF-A0A9D8WU11-F1
#
_entry.id   AF-A0A9D8WU11-F1
#
_cell.length_a   1.000
_cell.length_b   1.000
_cell.length_c   1.000
_cell.angle_alpha   90.00
_cell.angle_beta   90.00
_cell.angle_gamma   90.00
#
_symmetry.space_group_name_H-M   'P 1'
#
loop_
_entity.id
_entity.type
_entity.pdbx_description
1 polymer ?
#
loop_
_entity_poly.entity_id
_entity_poly.type
_entity_poly.pdbx_seq_one_letter_code
_entity_poly.pdbx_strand_id
1 'polypeptide(L)'
;MNKRKILFAVMLILAFNGFAQTKEIANGTVIEKDSRKIVRKHEQQLVIDYSASDFQLVIYDNPIKKNQIGNLQRKQEITIKQIIFLDEKETWFKIEYDNKEGYILYSSFINDPYKNDVWLPVEEIKSGSKTYHTKKYASTYFVYTNLRIRDKPGLDGTKIGLIEATHSKYATVKTKEVTEEKETIDGITERWAKIEYNGITGWVFGGYLEIERGGPKFSTPEWEIEMSLGAGI
;
A
#
# COMPACT_ATOMS: atom_id res chain seq x y z
N MET A 1 55.23 12.31 55.45
CA MET A 1 55.12 11.18 54.51
C MET A 1 53.94 10.31 54.95
N ASN A 2 52.76 10.48 54.34
CA ASN A 2 51.73 9.44 54.19
C ASN A 2 50.64 9.95 53.24
N LYS A 3 50.51 9.28 52.10
CA LYS A 3 49.66 9.64 50.96
C LYS A 3 48.19 9.31 51.26
N ARG A 4 47.31 10.29 51.05
CA ARG A 4 45.85 10.13 50.96
C ARG A 4 45.51 9.18 49.79
N LYS A 5 44.63 8.21 50.02
CA LYS A 5 43.87 7.53 48.96
C LYS A 5 42.40 7.86 49.16
N ILE A 6 41.85 8.70 48.29
CA ILE A 6 40.41 8.91 48.13
C ILE A 6 40.01 8.10 46.90
N LEU A 7 39.16 7.09 47.11
CA LEU A 7 38.55 6.31 46.04
C LEU A 7 37.51 7.20 45.33
N PHE A 8 37.69 7.44 44.03
CA PHE A 8 36.62 7.97 43.17
C PHE A 8 35.98 6.79 42.43
N ALA A 9 34.72 6.50 42.76
CA ALA A 9 33.90 5.59 41.98
C ALA A 9 33.40 6.34 40.73
N VAL A 10 33.88 5.94 39.55
CA VAL A 10 33.34 6.40 38.27
C VAL A 10 32.11 5.57 37.95
N MET A 11 30.92 6.15 38.17
CA MET A 11 29.68 5.57 37.67
C MET A 11 29.59 5.88 36.17
N LEU A 12 29.86 4.89 35.32
CA LEU A 12 29.56 4.95 33.90
C LEU A 12 28.03 4.94 33.74
N ILE A 13 27.46 6.11 33.43
CA ILE A 13 26.08 6.19 32.93
C ILE A 13 26.16 5.87 31.44
N LEU A 14 25.87 4.61 31.08
CA LEU A 14 25.56 4.24 29.71
C LEU A 14 24.19 4.84 29.37
N ALA A 15 24.19 5.98 28.68
CA ALA A 15 23.00 6.52 28.06
C ALA A 15 22.58 5.58 26.92
N PHE A 16 21.66 4.67 27.22
CA PHE A 16 20.91 3.92 26.22
C PHE A 16 20.02 4.93 25.48
N ASN A 17 20.50 5.47 24.37
CA ASN A 17 19.63 6.10 23.37
C ASN A 17 18.86 4.97 22.68
N GLY A 18 17.77 4.55 23.32
CA GLY A 18 16.73 3.82 22.62
C GLY A 18 16.14 4.75 21.57
N PHE A 19 16.62 4.65 20.33
CA PHE A 19 15.80 5.01 19.18
C PHE A 19 14.57 4.11 19.26
N ALA A 20 13.48 4.64 19.83
CA ALA A 20 12.17 4.07 19.57
C ALA A 20 11.98 4.19 18.08
N GLN A 21 12.18 3.09 17.35
CA GLN A 21 11.76 2.97 15.97
C GLN A 21 10.23 3.09 16.02
N THR A 22 9.72 4.31 15.87
CA THR A 22 8.29 4.55 15.72
C THR A 22 7.88 3.74 14.51
N LYS A 23 7.15 2.66 14.73
CA LYS A 23 6.63 1.81 13.66
C LYS A 23 5.90 2.73 12.70
N GLU A 24 6.41 2.83 11.48
CA GLU A 24 5.86 3.72 10.47
C GLU A 24 4.38 3.38 10.27
N ILE A 25 3.52 4.41 10.24
CA ILE A 25 2.09 4.21 10.05
C ILE A 25 1.86 3.81 8.60
N ALA A 26 1.30 2.62 8.39
CA ALA A 26 1.04 2.09 7.06
C ALA A 26 0.06 2.97 6.27
N ASN A 27 0.29 3.09 4.96
CA ASN A 27 -0.66 3.67 4.01
C ASN A 27 -2.06 3.04 4.18
N GLY A 28 -3.09 3.87 4.06
CA GLY A 28 -4.49 3.50 4.25
C GLY A 28 -4.97 3.54 5.71
N THR A 29 -4.09 3.60 6.70
CA THR A 29 -4.47 3.64 8.12
C THR A 29 -5.28 4.91 8.41
N VAL A 30 -6.45 4.76 9.04
CA VAL A 30 -7.25 5.91 9.53
C VAL A 30 -6.54 6.55 10.71
N ILE A 31 -6.18 7.82 10.58
CA ILE A 31 -5.46 8.61 11.60
C ILE A 31 -6.33 9.69 12.25
N GLU A 32 -7.45 10.06 11.63
CA GLU A 32 -8.45 10.96 12.19
C GLU A 32 -9.84 10.56 11.68
N LYS A 33 -10.85 10.63 12.54
CA LYS A 33 -12.24 10.40 12.17
C LYS A 33 -13.17 11.22 13.06
N ASP A 34 -14.05 12.00 12.44
CA ASP A 34 -15.17 12.68 13.08
C ASP A 34 -16.46 12.46 12.25
N SER A 35 -17.54 13.19 12.58
CA SER A 35 -18.85 13.03 11.93
C SER A 35 -18.88 13.48 10.47
N ARG A 36 -17.93 14.31 10.04
CA ARG A 36 -17.86 14.91 8.70
C ARG A 36 -16.61 14.50 7.94
N LYS A 37 -15.58 14.01 8.62
CA LYS A 37 -14.25 13.83 8.05
C LYS A 37 -13.64 12.50 8.45
N ILE A 38 -13.02 11.82 7.48
CA ILE A 38 -12.11 10.69 7.70
C ILE A 38 -10.78 11.03 7.05
N VAL A 39 -9.68 10.88 7.78
CA VAL A 39 -8.32 11.08 7.26
C VAL A 39 -7.57 9.76 7.34
N ARG A 40 -7.04 9.32 6.19
CA ARG A 40 -6.11 8.20 6.08
C ARG A 40 -4.69 8.71 5.84
N LYS A 41 -3.70 8.06 6.46
CA LYS A 41 -2.29 8.22 6.07
C LYS A 41 -2.14 7.71 4.63
N HIS A 42 -1.50 8.49 3.77
CA HIS A 42 -1.02 7.99 2.48
C HIS A 42 0.20 8.78 2.04
N GLU A 43 1.36 8.13 1.96
CA GLU A 43 2.56 8.75 1.39
C GLU A 43 2.84 8.18 0.02
N GLN A 44 2.86 9.06 -0.99
CA GLN A 44 3.20 8.73 -2.37
C GLN A 44 3.75 9.97 -3.06
N GLN A 45 4.92 9.82 -3.67
CA GLN A 45 5.52 10.83 -4.54
C GLN A 45 5.07 10.56 -5.98
N LEU A 46 4.70 11.60 -6.72
CA LEU A 46 4.36 11.48 -8.14
C LEU A 46 4.61 12.79 -8.87
N VAL A 47 4.69 12.71 -10.19
CA VAL A 47 4.75 13.87 -11.07
C VAL A 47 3.37 14.08 -11.67
N ILE A 48 2.78 15.25 -11.42
CA ILE A 48 1.51 15.65 -12.02
C ILE A 48 1.67 15.61 -13.54
N ASP A 49 0.84 14.85 -14.23
CA ASP A 49 0.91 14.70 -15.69
C ASP A 49 -0.38 15.22 -16.34
N TYR A 50 -0.66 14.87 -17.60
CA TYR A 50 -1.86 15.30 -18.30
C TYR A 50 -3.14 14.53 -17.92
N SER A 51 -3.04 13.53 -17.03
CA SER A 51 -4.17 12.74 -16.52
C SER A 51 -4.99 13.53 -15.49
N ALA A 52 -4.35 14.42 -14.73
CA ALA A 52 -5.06 15.30 -13.80
C ALA A 52 -6.07 16.21 -14.53
N SER A 53 -7.20 16.51 -13.90
CA SER A 53 -8.14 17.55 -14.34
C SER A 53 -7.72 18.92 -13.81
N ASP A 54 -8.15 20.00 -14.48
CA ASP A 54 -7.73 21.36 -14.10
C ASP A 54 -8.12 21.74 -12.66
N PHE A 55 -9.26 21.25 -12.15
CA PHE A 55 -9.66 21.49 -10.76
C PHE A 55 -8.72 20.82 -9.74
N GLN A 56 -8.04 19.73 -10.12
CA GLN A 56 -7.06 19.04 -9.27
C GLN A 56 -5.73 19.80 -9.19
N LEU A 57 -5.52 20.80 -10.07
CA LEU A 57 -4.34 21.65 -10.05
C LEU A 57 -4.48 22.85 -9.10
N VAL A 58 -5.67 23.10 -8.53
CA VAL A 58 -5.88 24.23 -7.64
C VAL A 58 -5.47 23.85 -6.22
N ILE A 59 -4.60 24.65 -5.62
CA ILE A 59 -4.12 24.44 -4.26
C ILE A 59 -4.92 25.32 -3.30
N TYR A 60 -5.41 24.69 -2.23
CA TYR A 60 -6.23 25.30 -1.20
C TYR A 60 -5.53 25.28 0.16
N ASP A 61 -5.88 26.25 1.03
CA ASP A 61 -5.41 26.35 2.40
C ASP A 61 -5.94 25.21 3.29
N ASN A 62 -7.20 24.83 3.09
CA ASN A 62 -7.84 23.71 3.77
C ASN A 62 -9.12 23.26 3.04
N PRO A 63 -9.49 21.96 3.12
CA PRO A 63 -10.67 21.39 2.46
C PRO A 63 -12.02 22.03 2.83
N ILE A 64 -12.14 22.63 4.03
CA ILE A 64 -13.41 23.21 4.50
C ILE A 64 -13.60 24.66 4.01
N LYS A 65 -12.57 25.51 4.13
CA LYS A 65 -12.64 26.94 3.77
C LYS A 65 -12.43 27.14 2.28
N LYS A 66 -11.61 26.29 1.66
CA LYS A 66 -11.32 26.30 0.22
C LYS A 66 -10.82 27.66 -0.28
N ASN A 67 -9.98 28.35 0.50
CA ASN A 67 -9.31 29.54 0.00
C ASN A 67 -8.20 29.08 -0.94
N GLN A 68 -8.24 29.52 -2.20
CA GLN A 68 -7.18 29.23 -3.15
C GLN A 68 -5.90 29.96 -2.74
N ILE A 69 -4.79 29.22 -2.65
CA ILE A 69 -3.46 29.72 -2.27
C ILE A 69 -2.40 29.51 -3.35
N GLY A 70 -2.73 28.81 -4.44
CA GLY A 70 -1.82 28.58 -5.54
C GLY A 70 -2.39 27.64 -6.59
N ASN A 71 -1.54 27.28 -7.56
CA ASN A 71 -1.84 26.27 -8.57
C ASN A 71 -0.61 25.42 -8.83
N LEU A 72 -0.81 24.10 -8.96
CA LEU A 72 0.19 23.16 -9.45
C LEU A 72 0.37 23.33 -10.97
N GLN A 73 1.59 23.05 -11.43
CA GLN A 73 1.88 22.95 -12.85
C GLN A 73 1.96 21.49 -13.29
N ARG A 74 1.64 21.22 -14.55
CA ARG A 74 1.95 19.92 -15.16
C ARG A 74 3.47 19.71 -15.11
N LYS A 75 3.88 18.46 -14.91
CA LYS A 75 5.26 18.02 -14.67
C LYS A 75 5.86 18.47 -13.35
N GLN A 76 5.05 19.04 -12.45
CA GLN A 76 5.49 19.34 -11.09
C GLN A 76 5.45 18.07 -10.24
N GLU A 77 6.49 17.87 -9.46
CA GLU A 77 6.54 16.82 -8.45
C GLU A 77 5.76 17.24 -7.20
N ILE A 78 4.99 16.30 -6.67
CA ILE A 78 4.32 16.46 -5.38
C ILE A 78 4.52 15.19 -4.54
N THR A 79 4.36 15.33 -3.22
CA THR A 79 4.17 14.20 -2.33
C THR A 79 2.78 14.28 -1.70
N ILE A 80 1.92 13.30 -1.95
CA ILE A 80 0.69 13.14 -1.19
C ILE A 80 1.07 12.63 0.21
N LYS A 81 0.46 13.21 1.25
CA LYS A 81 0.69 12.85 2.66
C LYS A 81 -0.53 12.23 3.32
N GLN A 82 -1.73 12.62 2.89
CA GLN A 82 -2.99 12.17 3.47
C GLN A 82 -4.09 12.14 2.42
N ILE A 83 -5.02 11.18 2.57
CA ILE A 83 -6.30 11.16 1.87
C ILE A 83 -7.39 11.54 2.87
N ILE A 84 -8.23 12.49 2.49
CA ILE A 84 -9.24 13.08 3.34
C ILE A 84 -10.60 12.93 2.66
N PHE A 85 -11.52 12.23 3.31
CA PHE A 85 -12.91 12.11 2.89
C PHE A 85 -13.74 13.11 3.67
N LEU A 86 -14.40 14.04 2.98
CA LEU A 86 -15.16 15.12 3.59
C LEU A 86 -16.63 15.01 3.18
N ASP A 87 -17.52 15.11 4.18
CA ASP A 87 -18.97 15.16 4.07
C ASP A 87 -19.59 14.03 3.21
N GLU A 88 -18.92 12.87 3.16
CA GLU A 88 -19.26 11.73 2.31
C GLU A 88 -19.42 12.09 0.82
N LYS A 89 -18.78 13.19 0.38
CA LYS A 89 -18.96 13.79 -0.95
C LYS A 89 -17.68 14.21 -1.63
N GLU A 90 -16.60 14.42 -0.90
CA GLU A 90 -15.36 14.92 -1.50
C GLU A 90 -14.18 14.09 -1.03
N THR A 91 -13.26 13.86 -1.95
CA THR A 91 -11.94 13.30 -1.64
C THR A 91 -10.91 14.39 -1.87
N TRP A 92 -10.13 14.67 -0.85
CA TRP A 92 -9.08 15.67 -0.83
C TRP A 92 -7.75 15.01 -0.53
N PHE A 93 -6.67 15.53 -1.13
CA PHE A 93 -5.32 15.14 -0.75
C PHE A 93 -4.64 16.29 -0.02
N LYS A 94 -4.00 15.98 1.12
CA LYS A 94 -2.96 16.85 1.67
C LYS A 94 -1.69 16.56 0.90
N ILE A 95 -1.07 17.59 0.35
CA ILE A 95 0.14 17.46 -0.47
C ILE A 95 1.27 18.33 0.08
N GLU A 96 2.49 17.91 -0.22
CA GLU A 96 3.72 18.70 -0.13
C GLU A 96 4.21 19.01 -1.55
N TYR A 97 4.55 20.27 -1.80
CA TYR A 97 5.03 20.79 -3.08
C TYR A 97 5.96 21.97 -2.82
N ASP A 98 7.11 22.07 -3.50
CA ASP A 98 8.08 23.17 -3.33
C ASP A 98 8.42 23.52 -1.85
N ASN A 99 8.53 22.50 -0.98
CA ASN A 99 8.70 22.62 0.48
C ASN A 99 7.56 23.37 1.21
N LYS A 100 6.37 23.40 0.63
CA LYS A 100 5.13 23.94 1.20
C LYS A 100 4.09 22.84 1.30
N GLU A 101 3.10 23.05 2.16
CA GLU A 101 1.94 22.17 2.25
C GLU A 101 0.68 22.87 1.73
N GLY A 102 -0.23 22.07 1.19
CA GLY A 102 -1.54 22.54 0.76
C GLY A 102 -2.48 21.36 0.53
N TYR A 103 -3.68 21.67 0.02
CA TYR A 103 -4.70 20.69 -0.27
C TYR A 103 -5.19 20.80 -1.70
N ILE A 104 -5.42 19.66 -2.34
CA ILE A 104 -6.08 19.60 -3.65
C ILE A 104 -7.38 18.82 -3.54
N LEU A 105 -8.41 19.25 -4.28
CA LEU A 105 -9.61 18.48 -4.46
C LEU A 105 -9.29 17.35 -5.46
N TYR A 106 -9.24 16.11 -4.99
CA TYR A 106 -8.99 14.94 -5.85
C TYR A 106 -10.26 14.52 -6.59
N SER A 107 -11.40 14.47 -5.90
CA SER A 107 -12.67 14.09 -6.49
C SER A 107 -13.86 14.75 -5.79
N SER A 108 -14.90 15.08 -6.56
CA SER A 108 -16.21 15.56 -6.06
C SER A 108 -17.17 14.41 -5.69
N PHE A 109 -16.62 13.24 -5.39
CA PHE A 109 -17.27 12.10 -4.75
C PHE A 109 -16.24 11.36 -3.88
N ILE A 110 -16.70 10.43 -3.06
CA ILE A 110 -15.79 9.56 -2.28
C ILE A 110 -15.11 8.56 -3.21
N ASN A 111 -13.81 8.71 -3.35
CA ASN A 111 -12.91 7.80 -4.02
C ASN A 111 -11.88 7.29 -3.00
N ASP A 112 -12.25 6.24 -2.25
CA ASP A 112 -11.38 5.61 -1.25
C ASP A 112 -10.64 4.43 -1.87
N PRO A 113 -9.35 4.56 -2.24
CA PRO A 113 -8.57 3.44 -2.79
C PRO A 113 -8.27 2.37 -1.73
N TYR A 114 -8.60 2.62 -0.45
CA TYR A 114 -8.53 1.68 0.67
C TYR A 114 -9.92 1.21 1.12
N LYS A 115 -10.94 1.34 0.26
CA LYS A 115 -12.30 0.90 0.58
C LYS A 115 -12.32 -0.57 1.02
N ASN A 116 -13.07 -0.87 2.07
CA ASN A 116 -13.10 -2.19 2.71
C ASN A 116 -11.73 -2.66 3.23
N ASP A 117 -10.84 -1.72 3.55
CA ASP A 117 -9.51 -1.95 4.12
C ASP A 117 -8.58 -2.74 3.20
N VAL A 118 -8.82 -2.71 1.88
CA VAL A 118 -7.86 -3.26 0.92
C VAL A 118 -6.50 -2.58 1.09
N TRP A 119 -5.44 -3.32 0.83
CA TRP A 119 -4.05 -2.92 0.98
C TRP A 119 -3.58 -2.58 2.41
N LEU A 120 -4.41 -2.76 3.44
CA LEU A 120 -3.95 -2.69 4.82
C LEU A 120 -3.12 -3.94 5.19
N PRO A 121 -2.06 -3.79 6.02
CA PRO A 121 -1.27 -4.91 6.52
C PRO A 121 -2.13 -5.95 7.24
N VAL A 122 -1.85 -7.24 7.03
CA VAL A 122 -2.55 -8.35 7.71
C VAL A 122 -1.58 -9.14 8.58
N GLU A 123 -0.56 -9.78 8.01
CA GLU A 123 0.39 -10.62 8.74
C GLU A 123 1.81 -10.58 8.17
N GLU A 124 2.77 -11.04 8.96
CA GLU A 124 4.14 -11.33 8.52
C GLU A 124 4.32 -12.86 8.48
N ILE A 125 4.77 -13.39 7.35
CA ILE A 125 4.94 -14.84 7.13
C ILE A 125 6.39 -15.15 6.80
N LYS A 126 7.01 -16.04 7.58
CA LYS A 126 8.35 -16.58 7.29
C LYS A 126 8.24 -17.84 6.43
N SER A 127 8.91 -17.83 5.28
CA SER A 127 9.03 -18.99 4.39
C SER A 127 10.49 -19.18 3.98
N GLY A 128 11.12 -20.21 4.55
CA GLY A 128 12.55 -20.42 4.40
C GLY A 128 13.34 -19.24 4.94
N SER A 129 14.19 -18.65 4.08
CA SER A 129 14.99 -17.47 4.40
C SER A 129 14.27 -16.14 4.17
N LYS A 130 13.06 -16.17 3.59
CA LYS A 130 12.30 -14.98 3.22
C LYS A 130 11.23 -14.67 4.26
N THR A 131 10.98 -13.38 4.41
CA THR A 131 9.84 -12.84 5.17
C THR A 131 8.93 -12.15 4.17
N TYR A 132 7.63 -12.43 4.24
CA TYR A 132 6.61 -11.77 3.43
C TYR A 132 5.69 -10.97 4.33
N HIS A 133 5.39 -9.74 3.92
CA HIS A 133 4.35 -8.93 4.53
C HIS A 133 3.10 -9.05 3.67
N THR A 134 1.96 -9.36 4.28
CA THR A 134 0.72 -9.54 3.53
C THR A 134 -0.19 -8.33 3.69
N LYS A 135 -0.93 -8.05 2.62
CA LYS A 135 -1.95 -7.01 2.55
C LYS A 135 -3.29 -7.63 2.24
N LYS A 136 -4.35 -7.10 2.83
CA LYS A 136 -5.72 -7.49 2.49
C LYS A 136 -6.00 -7.15 1.04
N TYR A 137 -6.48 -8.11 0.26
CA TYR A 137 -6.79 -7.87 -1.15
C TYR A 137 -7.80 -8.89 -1.65
N ALA A 138 -8.93 -8.41 -2.16
CA ALA A 138 -10.01 -9.25 -2.64
C ALA A 138 -10.36 -8.91 -4.08
N SER A 139 -9.96 -9.79 -4.99
CA SER A 139 -10.32 -9.75 -6.40
C SER A 139 -10.52 -11.17 -6.94
N THR A 140 -11.19 -11.26 -8.08
CA THR A 140 -11.46 -12.52 -8.79
C THR A 140 -10.50 -12.66 -9.95
N TYR A 141 -9.88 -13.84 -10.07
CA TYR A 141 -8.93 -14.16 -11.13
C TYR A 141 -9.30 -15.45 -11.82
N PHE A 142 -8.78 -15.58 -13.04
CA PHE A 142 -8.83 -16.81 -13.82
C PHE A 142 -7.49 -17.52 -13.76
N VAL A 143 -7.55 -18.84 -13.80
CA VAL A 143 -6.40 -19.73 -13.85
C VAL A 143 -6.59 -20.65 -15.03
N TYR A 144 -5.64 -20.66 -15.97
CA TYR A 144 -5.70 -21.44 -17.21
C TYR A 144 -4.65 -22.57 -17.29
N THR A 145 -3.92 -22.80 -16.20
CA THR A 145 -2.91 -23.85 -16.08
C THR A 145 -2.94 -24.48 -14.70
N ASN A 146 -2.40 -25.69 -14.57
CA ASN A 146 -2.28 -26.36 -13.29
C ASN A 146 -1.45 -25.51 -12.31
N LEU A 147 -2.05 -25.13 -11.19
CA LEU A 147 -1.44 -24.19 -10.24
C LEU A 147 -1.42 -24.78 -8.84
N ARG A 148 -0.21 -24.91 -8.28
CA ARG A 148 -0.01 -25.48 -6.94
C ARG A 148 -0.47 -24.50 -5.87
N ILE A 149 -1.25 -24.99 -4.93
CA ILE A 149 -1.64 -24.26 -3.71
C ILE A 149 -0.65 -24.66 -2.61
N ARG A 150 -0.06 -23.67 -1.94
CA ARG A 150 0.92 -23.84 -0.87
C ARG A 150 0.38 -23.36 0.48
N ASP A 151 0.92 -23.88 1.58
CA ASP A 151 0.57 -23.47 2.95
C ASP A 151 1.05 -22.03 3.28
N LYS A 152 2.13 -21.58 2.66
CA LYS A 152 2.72 -20.24 2.79
C LYS A 152 3.26 -19.75 1.43
N PRO A 153 3.46 -18.43 1.23
CA PRO A 153 4.08 -17.92 0.02
C PRO A 153 5.52 -18.42 -0.14
N GLY A 154 6.03 -18.36 -1.36
CA GLY A 154 7.38 -18.82 -1.71
C GLY A 154 7.47 -20.29 -2.13
N LEU A 155 8.57 -20.62 -2.80
CA LEU A 155 8.84 -21.99 -3.26
C LEU A 155 9.14 -22.97 -2.12
N ASP A 156 9.52 -22.46 -0.94
CA ASP A 156 9.72 -23.20 0.31
C ASP A 156 8.41 -23.60 1.01
N GLY A 157 7.25 -23.11 0.54
CA GLY A 157 5.93 -23.51 1.03
C GLY A 157 5.58 -24.94 0.62
N THR A 158 5.00 -25.72 1.52
CA THR A 158 4.54 -27.09 1.24
C THR A 158 3.35 -27.06 0.29
N LYS A 159 3.35 -27.91 -0.75
CA LYS A 159 2.17 -28.09 -1.61
C LYS A 159 1.05 -28.76 -0.80
N ILE A 160 -0.07 -28.06 -0.62
CA ILE A 160 -1.27 -28.55 0.08
C ILE A 160 -2.48 -28.73 -0.84
N GLY A 161 -2.37 -28.30 -2.09
CA GLY A 161 -3.44 -28.45 -3.07
C GLY A 161 -2.98 -28.24 -4.50
N LEU A 162 -3.91 -28.42 -5.43
CA LEU A 162 -3.72 -28.19 -6.85
C LEU A 162 -5.03 -27.64 -7.43
N ILE A 163 -4.91 -26.53 -8.15
CA ILE A 163 -5.95 -26.09 -9.08
C ILE A 163 -5.68 -26.82 -10.38
N GLU A 164 -6.61 -27.66 -10.81
CA GLU A 164 -6.56 -28.31 -12.12
C GLU A 164 -7.26 -27.42 -13.14
N ALA A 165 -6.49 -26.81 -14.03
CA ALA A 165 -7.02 -25.87 -15.01
C ALA A 165 -6.26 -25.95 -16.33
N THR A 166 -6.99 -25.68 -17.41
CA THR A 166 -6.49 -25.55 -18.77
C THR A 166 -7.17 -24.36 -19.45
N HIS A 167 -6.71 -23.99 -20.64
CA HIS A 167 -7.40 -22.98 -21.45
C HIS A 167 -8.84 -23.38 -21.80
N SER A 168 -9.12 -24.68 -21.99
CA SER A 168 -10.46 -25.19 -22.28
C SER A 168 -11.33 -25.40 -21.03
N LYS A 169 -10.72 -25.45 -19.84
CA LYS A 169 -11.39 -25.64 -18.56
C LYS A 169 -10.65 -24.81 -17.50
N TYR A 170 -10.90 -23.52 -17.49
CA TYR A 170 -10.28 -22.61 -16.54
C TYR A 170 -10.94 -22.73 -15.16
N ALA A 171 -10.22 -22.29 -14.13
CA ALA A 171 -10.75 -22.12 -12.79
C ALA A 171 -10.90 -20.64 -12.46
N THR A 172 -11.91 -20.31 -11.66
CA THR A 172 -12.07 -18.98 -11.07
C THR A 172 -11.69 -19.05 -9.60
N VAL A 173 -10.80 -18.15 -9.16
CA VAL A 173 -10.36 -18.06 -7.77
C VAL A 173 -10.62 -16.66 -7.23
N LYS A 174 -10.90 -16.58 -5.93
CA LYS A 174 -10.99 -15.31 -5.20
C LYS A 174 -9.78 -15.18 -4.28
N THR A 175 -9.15 -14.01 -4.33
CA THR A 175 -8.06 -13.65 -3.42
C THR A 175 -8.60 -13.09 -2.12
N LYS A 176 -7.81 -13.22 -1.05
CA LYS A 176 -8.08 -12.66 0.28
C LYS A 176 -6.94 -11.74 0.74
N GLU A 177 -5.73 -12.12 0.38
CA GLU A 177 -4.50 -11.40 0.69
C GLU A 177 -3.51 -11.52 -0.47
N VAL A 178 -2.57 -10.59 -0.53
CA VAL A 178 -1.40 -10.65 -1.41
C VAL A 178 -0.14 -10.27 -0.64
N THR A 179 1.03 -10.71 -1.10
CA THR A 179 2.31 -10.26 -0.52
C THR A 179 2.69 -8.87 -1.02
N GLU A 180 3.36 -8.08 -0.19
CA GLU A 180 4.04 -6.83 -0.57
C GLU A 180 5.29 -7.10 -1.42
N GLU A 181 5.95 -8.21 -1.17
CA GLU A 181 7.10 -8.67 -1.92
C GLU A 181 6.64 -9.35 -3.22
N LYS A 182 7.48 -9.21 -4.25
CA LYS A 182 7.37 -9.95 -5.50
C LYS A 182 8.46 -11.00 -5.58
N GLU A 183 8.21 -12.05 -6.32
CA GLU A 183 9.19 -13.06 -6.67
C GLU A 183 9.24 -13.29 -8.16
N THR A 184 10.43 -13.60 -8.66
CA THR A 184 10.62 -14.06 -10.04
C THR A 184 10.60 -15.59 -10.08
N ILE A 185 9.60 -16.16 -10.73
CA ILE A 185 9.45 -17.60 -10.96
C ILE A 185 9.13 -17.80 -12.44
N ASP A 186 9.87 -18.70 -13.09
CA ASP A 186 9.73 -18.98 -14.53
C ASP A 186 9.78 -17.72 -15.42
N GLY A 187 10.62 -16.74 -15.02
CA GLY A 187 10.79 -15.46 -15.72
C GLY A 187 9.69 -14.44 -15.47
N ILE A 188 8.65 -14.77 -14.70
CA ILE A 188 7.55 -13.87 -14.34
C ILE A 188 7.82 -13.30 -12.96
N THR A 189 7.76 -11.97 -12.79
CA THR A 189 7.94 -11.31 -11.48
C THR A 189 6.61 -10.85 -10.93
N GLU A 190 6.13 -11.49 -9.87
CA GLU A 190 4.82 -11.17 -9.31
C GLU A 190 4.69 -11.52 -7.82
N ARG A 191 3.63 -11.00 -7.18
CA ARG A 191 3.21 -11.29 -5.82
C ARG A 191 2.73 -12.74 -5.65
N TRP A 192 2.73 -13.23 -4.43
CA TRP A 192 1.93 -14.39 -4.05
C TRP A 192 0.54 -13.92 -3.61
N ALA A 193 -0.47 -14.75 -3.87
CA ALA A 193 -1.85 -14.46 -3.52
C ALA A 193 -2.46 -15.60 -2.69
N LYS A 194 -3.09 -15.25 -1.58
CA LYS A 194 -3.86 -16.17 -0.74
C LYS A 194 -5.25 -16.30 -1.32
N ILE A 195 -5.64 -17.52 -1.65
CA ILE A 195 -6.91 -17.85 -2.29
C ILE A 195 -7.70 -18.87 -1.47
N GLU A 196 -8.98 -19.00 -1.80
CA GLU A 196 -9.81 -20.11 -1.39
C GLU A 196 -10.32 -20.84 -2.64
N TYR A 197 -10.05 -22.14 -2.74
CA TYR A 197 -10.45 -22.97 -3.87
C TYR A 197 -10.81 -24.39 -3.40
N ASN A 198 -12.02 -24.83 -3.69
CA ASN A 198 -12.55 -26.15 -3.30
C ASN A 198 -12.33 -26.50 -1.80
N GLY A 199 -12.56 -25.52 -0.91
CA GLY A 199 -12.37 -25.68 0.54
C GLY A 199 -10.91 -25.63 1.02
N ILE A 200 -9.93 -25.50 0.11
CA ILE A 200 -8.51 -25.30 0.44
C ILE A 200 -8.23 -23.81 0.45
N THR A 201 -7.75 -23.29 1.58
CA THR A 201 -7.17 -21.94 1.67
C THR A 201 -5.65 -22.02 1.65
N GLY A 202 -5.01 -21.31 0.74
CA GLY A 202 -3.56 -21.31 0.63
C GLY A 202 -3.04 -20.31 -0.40
N TRP A 203 -1.74 -20.37 -0.65
CA TRP A 203 -1.00 -19.42 -1.47
C TRP A 203 -0.70 -19.97 -2.86
N VAL A 204 -0.95 -19.15 -3.87
CA VAL A 204 -0.58 -19.42 -5.27
C VAL A 204 0.31 -18.30 -5.79
N PHE A 205 1.18 -18.62 -6.75
CA PHE A 205 2.00 -17.61 -7.39
C PHE A 205 1.12 -16.75 -8.32
N GLY A 206 1.08 -15.45 -8.07
CA GLY A 206 0.25 -14.49 -8.81
C GLY A 206 0.62 -14.38 -10.29
N GLY A 207 1.83 -14.83 -10.67
CA GLY A 207 2.25 -14.87 -12.07
C GLY A 207 1.29 -15.62 -12.98
N TYR A 208 0.58 -16.63 -12.47
CA TYR A 208 -0.39 -17.45 -13.21
C TYR A 208 -1.86 -17.08 -12.96
N LEU A 209 -2.11 -15.94 -12.29
CA LEU A 209 -3.44 -15.37 -12.17
C LEU A 209 -3.66 -14.38 -13.31
N GLU A 210 -4.80 -14.50 -13.98
CA GLU A 210 -5.20 -13.66 -15.11
C GLU A 210 -6.44 -12.81 -14.78
N ILE A 211 -6.50 -11.61 -15.37
CA ILE A 211 -7.66 -10.72 -15.34
C ILE A 211 -8.22 -10.54 -16.74
N GLU A 212 -9.54 -10.46 -16.89
CA GLU A 212 -10.19 -10.36 -18.21
C GLU A 212 -10.04 -8.98 -18.88
N ARG A 213 -9.81 -7.91 -18.12
CA ARG A 213 -10.11 -6.55 -18.58
C ARG A 213 -8.94 -5.67 -19.01
N GLY A 214 -7.70 -6.18 -19.02
CA GLY A 214 -6.53 -5.37 -19.36
C GLY A 214 -6.31 -4.25 -18.34
N GLY A 215 -5.32 -4.41 -17.48
CA GLY A 215 -5.02 -3.51 -16.37
C GLY A 215 -3.90 -4.09 -15.53
N PRO A 216 -3.53 -3.44 -14.41
CA PRO A 216 -2.60 -4.05 -13.47
C PRO A 216 -3.22 -5.32 -12.91
N LYS A 217 -2.41 -6.37 -12.80
CA LYS A 217 -2.87 -7.62 -12.20
C LYS A 217 -3.39 -7.40 -10.79
N PHE A 218 -2.69 -6.57 -10.01
CA PHE A 218 -3.10 -6.14 -8.68
C PHE A 218 -3.20 -4.61 -8.68
N SER A 219 -4.41 -4.07 -8.74
CA SER A 219 -4.65 -2.62 -8.63
C SER A 219 -4.26 -2.14 -7.23
N THR A 220 -3.16 -1.40 -7.13
CA THR A 220 -2.72 -0.76 -5.89
C THR A 220 -3.34 0.64 -5.76
N PRO A 221 -3.48 1.17 -4.54
CA PRO A 221 -3.91 2.54 -4.30
C PRO A 221 -3.03 3.55 -5.04
N GLU A 222 -1.71 3.30 -5.03
CA GLU A 222 -0.72 4.15 -5.70
C GLU A 222 -0.96 4.19 -7.22
N TRP A 223 -1.26 3.05 -7.84
CA TRP A 223 -1.56 2.97 -9.27
C TRP A 223 -2.88 3.67 -9.61
N GLU A 224 -3.92 3.51 -8.80
CA GLU A 224 -5.22 4.18 -9.02
C GLU A 224 -5.09 5.72 -8.96
N ILE A 225 -4.26 6.21 -8.05
CA ILE A 225 -3.95 7.63 -7.90
C ILE A 225 -3.14 8.14 -9.09
N GLU A 226 -2.10 7.41 -9.52
CA GLU A 226 -1.30 7.75 -10.70
C GLU A 226 -2.18 7.88 -11.94
N MET A 227 -3.00 6.86 -12.24
CA MET A 227 -3.91 6.90 -13.38
C MET A 227 -4.86 8.11 -13.42
N SER A 228 -5.06 8.78 -12.29
CA SER A 228 -5.95 9.94 -12.14
C SER A 228 -5.23 11.28 -12.00
N LEU A 229 -3.94 11.31 -11.63
CA LEU A 229 -3.20 12.55 -11.35
C LEU A 229 -1.87 12.70 -12.09
N GLY A 230 -1.18 11.61 -12.38
CA GLY A 230 0.24 11.67 -12.69
C GLY A 230 0.87 10.36 -13.13
N ALA A 231 2.12 10.45 -13.54
CA ALA A 231 2.96 9.27 -13.67
C ALA A 231 3.73 9.07 -12.35
N GLY A 232 3.89 7.81 -11.93
CA GLY A 232 4.86 7.45 -10.90
C GLY A 232 6.29 7.82 -11.32
N ILE A 233 7.19 7.98 -10.35
CA ILE A 233 8.61 8.34 -10.55
C ILE A 233 9.47 7.08 -10.60
#